data_AF-A0A1H1IG14-F1
#
_entry.id   AF-A0A1H1IG14-F1
#
_cell.length_a   1.000
_cell.length_b   1.000
_cell.length_c   1.000
_cell.angle_alpha   90.00
_cell.angle_beta   90.00
_cell.angle_gamma   90.00
#
_symmetry.space_group_name_H-M   'P 1'
#
loop_
_entity.id
_entity.type
_entity.pdbx_description
1 polymer ?
#
loop_
_entity_poly.entity_id
_entity_poly.type
_entity_poly.pdbx_seq_one_letter_code
_entity_poly.pdbx_strand_id
1 'polypeptide(L)'
;MLGLNGDPETALDAARELEYSRLDQDMKMQERLYKVAANAGLLFGQIDLAKKYIFGSEFSGDYERAIDLLRSALRKHGALNAHKITRSLSGGKTLKELLAIKNSNMRDWDSKLLTAVNFSYGLTIPQNTKIAELLLRSEPDEWQYSPAARYTLAQIIFSEDDPSAERVKEALQELIITANSGYVSGQVKLAELYELGLYVEKDFKKAALWYRIAGSKLPRIKVHLAKLILEGKVAANYGEDALEILTRAAENLDPTAIEALVQYWAKEQNDGYDHERWMRRQKLLN
;
A
#
# COMPACT_ATOMS: atom_id res chain seq x y z
N MET A 1 -5.33 -24.82 14.09
CA MET A 1 -6.60 -24.07 14.28
C MET A 1 -6.55 -23.04 15.43
N LEU A 2 -5.48 -22.96 16.23
CA LEU A 2 -5.50 -22.21 17.51
C LEU A 2 -5.45 -20.67 17.42
N GLY A 3 -5.13 -20.05 16.27
CA GLY A 3 -5.04 -18.58 16.15
C GLY A 3 -6.16 -17.88 15.36
N LEU A 4 -6.77 -18.53 14.37
CA LEU A 4 -7.74 -17.87 13.48
C LEU A 4 -9.11 -17.58 14.15
N ASN A 5 -9.49 -18.40 15.12
CA ASN A 5 -10.68 -18.23 15.95
C ASN A 5 -10.30 -18.00 17.44
N GLY A 6 -9.02 -17.74 17.69
CA GLY A 6 -8.45 -17.63 19.03
C GLY A 6 -8.31 -16.19 19.50
N ASP A 7 -7.68 -16.03 20.66
CA ASP A 7 -7.28 -14.75 21.21
C ASP A 7 -6.28 -14.01 20.27
N PRO A 8 -6.41 -12.68 20.08
CA PRO A 8 -5.57 -11.96 19.12
C PRO A 8 -4.07 -11.95 19.47
N GLU A 9 -3.68 -12.10 20.74
CA GLU A 9 -2.26 -12.24 21.12
C GLU A 9 -1.73 -13.62 20.69
N THR A 10 -2.54 -14.66 20.89
CA THR A 10 -2.22 -16.02 20.37
C THR A 10 -2.09 -16.02 18.85
N ALA A 11 -2.95 -15.27 18.16
CA ALA A 11 -2.84 -15.10 16.71
C ALA A 11 -1.53 -14.40 16.31
N LEU A 12 -1.12 -13.37 17.05
CA LEU A 12 0.13 -12.67 16.81
C LEU A 12 1.36 -13.57 17.02
N ASP A 13 1.40 -14.31 18.12
CA ASP A 13 2.51 -15.22 18.42
C ASP A 13 2.61 -16.33 17.36
N ALA A 14 1.48 -16.94 16.99
CA ALA A 14 1.44 -17.93 15.91
C ALA A 14 1.88 -17.34 14.55
N ALA A 15 1.57 -16.07 14.26
CA ALA A 15 2.04 -15.42 13.04
C ALA A 15 3.57 -15.28 13.01
N ARG A 16 4.17 -14.95 14.16
CA ARG A 16 5.63 -14.82 14.32
C ARG A 16 6.36 -16.14 14.24
N GLU A 17 5.79 -17.21 14.79
CA GLU A 17 6.36 -18.57 14.66
C GLU A 17 6.48 -19.01 13.19
N LEU A 18 5.55 -18.58 12.34
CA LEU A 18 5.55 -18.88 10.91
C LEU A 18 6.57 -18.07 10.10
N GLU A 19 7.27 -17.07 10.67
CA GLU A 19 8.23 -16.22 9.94
C GLU A 19 9.43 -16.98 9.36
N TYR A 20 9.74 -18.15 9.90
CA TYR A 20 10.83 -18.98 9.40
C TYR A 20 10.38 -19.95 8.30
N SER A 21 9.08 -20.07 8.05
CA SER A 21 8.55 -20.95 7.01
C SER A 21 8.59 -20.27 5.64
N ARG A 22 9.01 -21.04 4.62
CA ARG A 22 9.02 -20.60 3.22
C ARG A 22 7.92 -21.22 2.38
N LEU A 23 6.93 -21.86 3.01
CA LEU A 23 5.82 -22.49 2.32
C LEU A 23 4.73 -21.45 2.01
N ASP A 24 4.25 -21.41 0.77
CA ASP A 24 3.19 -20.48 0.34
C ASP A 24 1.92 -20.53 1.21
N GLN A 25 1.57 -21.73 1.69
CA GLN A 25 0.40 -21.92 2.57
C GLN A 25 0.62 -21.28 3.93
N ASP A 26 1.84 -21.34 4.46
CA ASP A 26 2.20 -20.75 5.74
C ASP A 26 2.27 -19.23 5.65
N MET A 27 2.76 -18.67 4.53
CA MET A 27 2.72 -17.22 4.28
C MET A 27 1.28 -16.68 4.24
N LYS A 28 0.37 -17.37 3.53
CA LYS A 28 -1.06 -17.01 3.51
C LYS A 28 -1.71 -17.12 4.89
N MET A 29 -1.33 -18.14 5.66
CA MET A 29 -1.81 -18.30 7.03
C MET A 29 -1.28 -17.19 7.93
N GLN A 30 0.01 -16.89 7.84
CA GLN A 30 0.68 -15.84 8.57
C GLN A 30 0.01 -14.48 8.32
N GLU A 31 -0.27 -14.13 7.06
CA GLU A 31 -0.98 -12.88 6.76
C GLU A 31 -2.36 -12.83 7.42
N ARG A 32 -3.11 -13.94 7.41
CA ARG A 32 -4.42 -14.01 8.07
C ARG A 32 -4.29 -13.80 9.58
N LEU A 33 -3.31 -14.42 10.22
CA LEU A 33 -3.08 -14.30 11.65
C LEU A 33 -2.66 -12.87 12.04
N TYR A 34 -1.75 -12.25 11.29
CA TYR A 34 -1.41 -10.85 11.46
C TYR A 34 -2.64 -9.94 11.28
N LYS A 35 -3.51 -10.21 10.29
CA LYS A 35 -4.77 -9.47 10.10
C LYS A 35 -5.71 -9.60 11.30
N VAL A 36 -5.83 -10.78 11.90
CA VAL A 36 -6.65 -10.98 13.12
C VAL A 36 -6.14 -10.08 14.25
N ALA A 37 -4.83 -10.14 14.56
CA ALA A 37 -4.22 -9.31 15.60
C ALA A 37 -4.34 -7.80 15.31
N ALA A 38 -4.06 -7.39 14.07
CA ALA A 38 -4.13 -6.00 13.64
C ALA A 38 -5.55 -5.42 13.66
N ASN A 39 -6.56 -6.21 13.25
CA ASN A 39 -7.96 -5.79 13.24
C ASN A 39 -8.55 -5.74 14.66
N ALA A 40 -8.09 -6.59 15.58
CA ALA A 40 -8.36 -6.44 17.02
C ALA A 40 -7.68 -5.17 17.59
N GLY A 41 -6.76 -4.56 16.84
CA GLY A 41 -6.03 -3.34 17.17
C GLY A 41 -4.98 -3.56 18.24
N LEU A 42 -4.35 -4.75 18.27
CA LEU A 42 -3.12 -4.95 19.00
C LEU A 42 -2.01 -4.11 18.38
N LEU A 43 -1.28 -3.38 19.22
CA LEU A 43 -0.23 -2.46 18.77
C LEU A 43 0.81 -3.18 17.89
N PHE A 44 1.33 -4.30 18.37
CA PHE A 44 2.36 -5.05 17.66
C PHE A 44 1.80 -5.81 16.45
N GLY A 45 0.53 -6.26 16.47
CA GLY A 45 -0.12 -6.81 15.28
C GLY A 45 -0.23 -5.79 14.15
N GLN A 46 -0.58 -4.54 14.48
CA GLN A 46 -0.63 -3.45 13.50
C GLN A 46 0.76 -3.09 12.96
N ILE A 47 1.78 -2.98 13.83
CA ILE A 47 3.15 -2.65 13.43
C ILE A 47 3.75 -3.76 12.55
N ASP A 48 3.65 -5.02 12.98
CA ASP A 48 4.31 -6.13 12.30
C ASP A 48 3.68 -6.36 10.92
N LEU A 49 2.34 -6.31 10.82
CA LEU A 49 1.66 -6.38 9.53
C LEU A 49 2.04 -5.20 8.61
N ALA A 50 2.13 -3.99 9.15
CA ALA A 50 2.54 -2.83 8.37
C ALA A 50 3.96 -3.00 7.80
N LYS A 51 4.91 -3.50 8.59
CA LYS A 51 6.26 -3.79 8.11
C LYS A 51 6.23 -4.78 6.94
N LYS A 52 5.50 -5.89 7.07
CA LYS A 52 5.37 -6.89 6.01
C LYS A 52 4.82 -6.28 4.71
N TYR A 53 3.83 -5.39 4.81
CA TYR A 53 3.30 -4.67 3.66
C TYR A 53 4.24 -3.61 3.08
N ILE A 54 5.07 -2.95 3.89
CA ILE A 54 6.12 -2.06 3.40
C ILE A 54 7.14 -2.84 2.59
N PHE A 55 7.64 -3.98 3.09
CA PHE A 55 8.69 -4.74 2.39
C PHE A 55 8.17 -5.47 1.14
N GLY A 56 6.95 -6.01 1.19
CA GLY A 56 6.28 -6.60 0.02
C GLY A 56 6.97 -7.83 -0.61
N SER A 57 7.89 -8.50 0.10
CA SER A 57 8.57 -9.71 -0.36
C SER A 57 7.63 -10.92 -0.38
N GLU A 58 7.04 -11.24 0.78
CA GLU A 58 6.15 -12.40 1.01
C GLU A 58 4.66 -12.02 0.96
N PHE A 59 4.39 -10.72 0.89
CA PHE A 59 3.06 -10.13 0.97
C PHE A 59 2.80 -9.30 -0.28
N SER A 60 1.55 -8.87 -0.47
CA SER A 60 1.15 -8.05 -1.61
C SER A 60 1.90 -6.71 -1.72
N GLY A 61 2.73 -6.28 -0.76
CA GLY A 61 3.42 -4.98 -0.86
C GLY A 61 2.43 -3.81 -0.81
N ASP A 62 1.38 -3.94 -0.01
CA ASP A 62 0.29 -2.97 0.15
C ASP A 62 0.71 -1.78 1.03
N TYR A 63 1.56 -0.93 0.47
CA TYR A 63 2.22 0.16 1.18
C TYR A 63 1.23 1.15 1.77
N GLU A 64 0.17 1.50 1.03
CA GLU A 64 -0.89 2.38 1.52
C GLU A 64 -1.56 1.81 2.79
N ARG A 65 -1.92 0.51 2.75
CA ARG A 65 -2.50 -0.16 3.92
C ARG A 65 -1.52 -0.20 5.10
N ALA A 66 -0.22 -0.32 4.83
CA ALA A 66 0.80 -0.27 5.87
C ALA A 66 0.80 1.07 6.61
N ILE A 67 0.77 2.19 5.87
CA ILE A 67 0.71 3.52 6.46
C ILE A 67 -0.56 3.71 7.28
N ASP A 68 -1.70 3.23 6.79
CA ASP A 68 -2.97 3.28 7.51
C ASP A 68 -2.96 2.49 8.81
N LEU A 69 -2.34 1.31 8.82
CA LEU A 69 -2.17 0.51 10.03
C LEU A 69 -1.33 1.24 11.07
N LEU A 70 -0.22 1.88 10.67
CA LEU A 70 0.62 2.66 11.58
C LEU A 70 -0.10 3.90 12.12
N ARG A 71 -0.84 4.63 11.26
CA ARG A 71 -1.68 5.76 11.69
C ARG A 71 -2.80 5.31 12.64
N SER A 72 -3.43 4.18 12.36
CA SER A 72 -4.45 3.58 13.22
C SER A 72 -3.90 3.20 14.59
N ALA A 73 -2.71 2.60 14.63
CA ALA A 73 -2.02 2.26 15.87
C ALA A 73 -1.76 3.51 16.73
N LEU A 74 -1.32 4.61 16.11
CA LEU A 74 -1.13 5.89 16.80
C LEU A 74 -2.42 6.47 17.37
N ARG A 75 -3.49 6.47 16.58
CA ARG A 75 -4.80 6.97 17.05
C ARG A 75 -5.34 6.15 18.22
N LYS A 76 -5.18 4.81 18.19
CA LYS A 76 -5.73 3.92 19.22
C LYS A 76 -4.90 3.90 20.50
N HIS A 77 -3.57 3.91 20.38
CA HIS A 77 -2.65 3.71 21.52
C HIS A 77 -2.04 5.01 22.05
N GLY A 78 -2.26 6.13 21.36
CA GLY A 78 -1.88 7.48 21.78
C GLY A 78 -0.38 7.77 21.73
N ALA A 79 -0.03 9.01 22.06
CA ALA A 79 1.36 9.50 22.06
C ALA A 79 2.26 8.72 23.04
N LEU A 80 1.70 8.21 24.14
CA LEU A 80 2.43 7.39 25.13
C LEU A 80 2.99 6.10 24.53
N ASN A 81 2.41 5.56 23.45
CA ASN A 81 2.94 4.38 22.76
C ASN A 81 3.62 4.72 21.43
N ALA A 82 3.63 5.99 21.00
CA ALA A 82 4.33 6.42 19.79
C ALA A 82 5.82 6.03 19.84
N HIS A 83 6.46 6.15 21.01
CA HIS A 83 7.86 5.72 21.20
C HIS A 83 8.09 4.24 20.90
N LYS A 84 7.10 3.35 21.13
CA LYS A 84 7.20 1.92 20.80
C LYS A 84 7.16 1.71 19.28
N ILE A 85 6.32 2.45 18.58
CA ILE A 85 6.28 2.45 17.11
C ILE A 85 7.62 2.98 16.57
N THR A 86 8.07 4.15 17.06
CA THR A 86 9.37 4.74 16.66
C THR A 86 10.50 3.74 16.88
N ARG A 87 10.60 3.14 18.08
CA ARG A 87 11.62 2.15 18.42
C ARG A 87 11.54 0.91 17.53
N SER A 88 10.33 0.47 17.21
CA SER A 88 10.12 -0.69 16.34
C SER A 88 10.50 -0.41 14.88
N LEU A 89 10.25 0.81 14.39
CA LEU A 89 10.63 1.25 13.04
C LEU A 89 12.12 1.57 12.93
N SER A 90 12.76 2.05 14.00
CA SER A 90 14.19 2.40 14.00
C SER A 90 15.13 1.26 14.40
N GLY A 91 14.60 0.05 14.60
CA GLY A 91 15.39 -1.07 15.13
C GLY A 91 15.98 -0.77 16.51
N GLY A 92 15.35 0.10 17.29
CA GLY A 92 15.82 0.56 18.59
C GLY A 92 16.78 1.75 18.58
N LYS A 93 17.16 2.24 17.40
CA LYS A 93 18.21 3.26 17.23
C LYS A 93 17.67 4.68 17.25
N THR A 94 18.53 5.61 17.64
CA THR A 94 18.37 7.06 17.52
C THR A 94 18.70 7.52 16.09
N LEU A 95 18.25 8.73 15.72
CA LEU A 95 18.62 9.33 14.43
C LEU A 95 20.14 9.46 14.26
N LYS A 96 20.85 9.86 15.32
CA LYS A 96 22.31 9.97 15.29
C LYS A 96 22.96 8.62 15.00
N GLU A 97 22.48 7.55 15.62
CA GLU A 97 22.96 6.19 15.36
C GLU A 97 22.65 5.72 13.94
N LEU A 98 21.45 6.01 13.41
CA LEU A 98 21.08 5.65 12.04
C LEU A 98 21.92 6.38 10.98
N LEU A 99 22.34 7.62 11.24
CA LEU A 99 23.17 8.42 10.35
C LEU A 99 24.69 8.18 10.54
N ALA A 100 25.11 7.68 11.70
CA ALA A 100 26.53 7.50 12.05
C ALA A 100 27.13 6.19 11.55
N ILE A 101 26.32 5.20 11.16
CA ILE A 101 26.81 3.89 10.73
C ILE A 101 27.27 3.98 9.27
N LYS A 102 28.52 4.41 9.07
CA LYS A 102 29.33 4.04 7.90
C LYS A 102 29.91 2.65 8.19
N ASN A 103 29.44 1.63 7.48
CA ASN A 103 29.85 0.22 7.59
C ASN A 103 29.30 -0.54 8.82
N SER A 104 28.26 -1.37 8.63
CA SER A 104 28.36 -2.83 8.88
C SER A 104 27.02 -3.54 8.74
N ASN A 105 27.07 -4.68 8.02
CA ASN A 105 26.18 -5.85 8.07
C ASN A 105 24.69 -5.65 7.69
N MET A 106 24.24 -6.53 6.78
CA MET A 106 22.89 -6.84 6.24
C MET A 106 21.63 -6.66 7.13
N ARG A 107 21.71 -6.23 8.39
CA ARG A 107 20.59 -6.10 9.34
C ARG A 107 20.04 -4.69 9.55
N ASP A 108 20.63 -3.65 8.95
CA ASP A 108 20.26 -2.26 9.27
C ASP A 108 19.41 -1.54 8.22
N TRP A 109 19.38 -2.04 6.98
CA TRP A 109 18.63 -1.41 5.88
C TRP A 109 17.12 -1.38 6.14
N ASP A 110 16.55 -2.46 6.72
CA ASP A 110 15.15 -2.50 7.13
C ASP A 110 14.81 -1.36 8.09
N SER A 111 15.69 -1.12 9.07
CA SER A 111 15.51 -0.05 10.06
C SER A 111 15.66 1.33 9.42
N LYS A 112 16.59 1.50 8.47
CA LYS A 112 16.75 2.75 7.72
C LYS A 112 15.54 3.05 6.84
N LEU A 113 15.04 2.06 6.10
CA LEU A 113 13.82 2.19 5.29
C LEU A 113 12.63 2.56 6.18
N LEU A 114 12.37 1.78 7.23
CA LEU A 114 11.23 2.03 8.13
C LEU A 114 11.34 3.37 8.85
N THR A 115 12.55 3.83 9.18
CA THR A 115 12.78 5.18 9.71
C THR A 115 12.52 6.24 8.64
N ALA A 116 12.98 6.02 7.39
CA ALA A 116 12.69 6.92 6.29
C ALA A 116 11.17 7.04 6.05
N VAL A 117 10.42 5.93 6.13
CA VAL A 117 8.93 5.95 6.08
C VAL A 117 8.35 6.79 7.22
N ASN A 118 8.87 6.62 8.44
CA ASN A 118 8.41 7.39 9.59
C ASN A 118 8.62 8.90 9.40
N PHE A 119 9.77 9.31 8.86
CA PHE A 119 10.06 10.71 8.51
C PHE A 119 9.26 11.21 7.30
N SER A 120 9.08 10.40 6.25
CA SER A 120 8.39 10.85 5.04
C SER A 120 6.91 11.10 5.28
N TYR A 121 6.27 10.32 6.15
CA TYR A 121 4.85 10.45 6.51
C TYR A 121 4.60 11.20 7.83
N GLY A 122 5.66 11.55 8.57
CA GLY A 122 5.55 12.21 9.87
C GLY A 122 4.73 11.42 10.89
N LEU A 123 4.92 10.10 10.97
CA LEU A 123 4.03 9.21 11.73
C LEU A 123 4.16 9.44 13.24
N THR A 124 5.36 9.21 13.78
CA THR A 124 5.65 9.35 15.22
C THR A 124 6.61 10.50 15.51
N ILE A 125 7.19 11.08 14.47
CA ILE A 125 8.19 12.14 14.48
C ILE A 125 7.80 13.19 13.45
N PRO A 126 8.23 14.46 13.59
CA PRO A 126 7.95 15.48 12.60
C PRO A 126 8.39 15.07 11.20
N GLN A 127 7.56 15.38 10.20
CA GLN A 127 7.86 15.06 8.80
C GLN A 127 9.17 15.72 8.36
N ASN A 128 10.05 14.94 7.73
CA ASN A 128 11.30 15.43 7.18
C ASN A 128 11.76 14.57 5.99
N THR A 129 11.29 14.92 4.80
CA THR A 129 11.60 14.21 3.55
C THR A 129 13.09 14.24 3.20
N LYS A 130 13.82 15.29 3.59
CA LYS A 130 15.28 15.40 3.36
C LYS A 130 16.06 14.36 4.16
N ILE A 131 15.72 14.16 5.43
CA ILE A 131 16.34 13.11 6.25
C ILE A 131 15.92 11.72 5.76
N ALA A 132 14.65 11.54 5.40
CA ALA A 132 14.16 10.29 4.83
C ALA A 132 14.96 9.90 3.58
N GLU A 133 15.12 10.84 2.64
CA GLU A 133 15.93 10.64 1.43
C GLU A 133 17.39 10.35 1.75
N LEU A 134 18.01 11.10 2.68
CA LEU A 134 19.39 10.86 3.10
C LEU A 134 19.58 9.44 3.66
N LEU A 135 18.63 8.95 4.46
CA LEU A 135 18.65 7.59 5.01
C LEU A 135 18.59 6.55 3.90
N LEU A 136 17.68 6.72 2.93
CA LEU A 136 17.54 5.80 1.79
C LEU A 136 18.81 5.77 0.95
N ARG A 137 19.44 6.92 0.70
CA ARG A 137 20.65 7.03 -0.14
C ARG A 137 21.95 6.71 0.59
N SER A 138 21.92 6.43 1.89
CA SER A 138 23.13 6.24 2.69
C SER A 138 23.95 4.98 2.35
N GLU A 139 23.34 3.97 1.71
CA GLU A 139 23.97 2.70 1.31
C GLU A 139 23.55 2.30 -0.12
N PRO A 140 24.16 2.93 -1.15
CA PRO A 140 23.67 2.86 -2.53
C PRO A 140 23.71 1.45 -3.14
N ASP A 141 24.70 0.63 -2.78
CA ASP A 141 24.87 -0.71 -3.37
C ASP A 141 23.77 -1.70 -2.96
N GLU A 142 23.25 -1.62 -1.74
CA GLU A 142 22.14 -2.46 -1.25
C GLU A 142 20.77 -1.79 -1.50
N TRP A 143 20.71 -0.45 -1.44
CA TRP A 143 19.55 0.35 -1.83
C TRP A 143 19.12 0.10 -3.27
N GLN A 144 20.08 -0.15 -4.18
CA GLN A 144 19.81 -0.50 -5.57
C GLN A 144 18.92 -1.76 -5.71
N TYR A 145 18.80 -2.61 -4.69
CA TYR A 145 18.05 -3.86 -4.80
C TYR A 145 16.72 -3.90 -4.04
N SER A 146 16.35 -2.89 -3.24
CA SER A 146 15.11 -2.90 -2.46
C SER A 146 13.96 -2.15 -3.17
N PRO A 147 12.92 -2.84 -3.69
CA PRO A 147 11.79 -2.18 -4.34
C PRO A 147 11.05 -1.21 -3.42
N ALA A 148 10.94 -1.56 -2.13
CA ALA A 148 10.28 -0.70 -1.14
C ALA A 148 11.04 0.61 -0.90
N ALA A 149 12.38 0.56 -0.91
CA ALA A 149 13.22 1.75 -0.75
C ALA A 149 13.14 2.66 -1.99
N ARG A 150 13.20 2.07 -3.20
CA ARG A 150 13.02 2.78 -4.47
C ARG A 150 11.64 3.42 -4.57
N TYR A 151 10.60 2.69 -4.18
CA TYR A 151 9.23 3.20 -4.08
C TYR A 151 9.14 4.40 -3.12
N THR A 152 9.71 4.26 -1.93
CA THR A 152 9.70 5.33 -0.92
C THR A 152 10.45 6.57 -1.41
N LEU A 153 11.57 6.41 -2.11
CA LEU A 153 12.29 7.54 -2.72
C LEU A 153 11.43 8.23 -3.80
N ALA A 154 10.83 7.46 -4.69
CA ALA A 154 9.96 7.99 -5.73
C ALA A 154 8.79 8.78 -5.11
N GLN A 155 8.17 8.26 -4.04
CA GLN A 155 7.12 8.97 -3.31
C GLN A 155 7.62 10.28 -2.69
N ILE A 156 8.82 10.29 -2.08
CA ILE A 156 9.42 11.50 -1.53
C ILE A 156 9.55 12.57 -2.63
N ILE A 157 10.12 12.20 -3.77
CA ILE A 157 10.33 13.13 -4.89
C ILE A 157 9.00 13.63 -5.46
N PHE A 158 8.01 12.75 -5.67
CA PHE A 158 6.69 13.15 -6.17
C PHE A 158 5.87 13.97 -5.16
N SER A 159 6.26 13.97 -3.89
CA SER A 159 5.61 14.79 -2.84
C SER A 159 6.20 16.20 -2.70
N GLU A 160 7.27 16.51 -3.44
CA GLU A 160 7.83 17.86 -3.48
C GLU A 160 6.83 18.81 -4.16
N ASP A 161 6.78 20.06 -3.70
CA ASP A 161 5.84 21.05 -4.24
C ASP A 161 6.12 21.37 -5.72
N ASP A 162 7.41 21.37 -6.12
CA ASP A 162 7.87 21.64 -7.49
C ASP A 162 9.17 20.86 -7.77
N PRO A 163 9.10 19.54 -8.01
CA PRO A 163 10.28 18.72 -8.30
C PRO A 163 10.82 19.08 -9.69
N SER A 164 12.14 19.25 -9.79
CA SER A 164 12.77 19.51 -11.10
C SER A 164 12.55 18.35 -12.08
N ALA A 165 12.68 18.61 -13.38
CA ALA A 165 12.53 17.60 -14.41
C ALA A 165 13.48 16.41 -14.22
N GLU A 166 14.70 16.66 -13.75
CA GLU A 166 15.69 15.63 -13.43
C GLU A 166 15.23 14.77 -12.25
N ARG A 167 14.67 15.39 -11.21
CA ARG A 167 14.12 14.66 -10.05
C ARG A 167 12.93 13.80 -10.45
N VAL A 168 12.01 14.36 -11.22
CA VAL A 168 10.86 13.62 -11.77
C VAL A 168 11.34 12.43 -12.60
N LYS A 169 12.33 12.62 -13.47
CA LYS A 169 12.92 11.55 -14.28
C LYS A 169 13.53 10.45 -13.43
N GLU A 170 14.26 10.81 -12.38
CA GLU A 170 14.78 9.87 -11.39
C GLU A 170 13.64 9.08 -10.74
N ALA A 171 12.65 9.76 -10.17
CA ALA A 171 11.51 9.12 -9.50
C ALA A 171 10.74 8.15 -10.42
N LEU A 172 10.57 8.51 -11.70
CA LEU A 172 9.95 7.64 -12.70
C LEU A 172 10.81 6.40 -12.97
N GLN A 173 12.13 6.53 -13.08
CA GLN A 173 13.02 5.39 -13.27
C GLN A 173 12.95 4.42 -12.08
N GLU A 174 13.01 4.97 -10.87
CA GLU A 174 12.89 4.21 -9.62
C GLU A 174 11.54 3.48 -9.52
N LEU A 175 10.46 4.16 -9.91
CA LEU A 175 9.12 3.59 -9.92
C LEU A 175 8.96 2.50 -10.97
N ILE A 176 9.54 2.65 -12.16
CA ILE A 176 9.53 1.63 -13.21
C ILE A 176 10.27 0.37 -12.74
N ILE A 177 11.45 0.52 -12.13
CA ILE A 177 12.22 -0.61 -11.56
C ILE A 177 11.39 -1.32 -10.49
N THR A 178 10.76 -0.54 -9.61
CA THR A 178 9.88 -1.03 -8.54
C THR A 178 8.68 -1.81 -9.10
N ALA A 179 7.97 -1.27 -10.10
CA ALA A 179 6.82 -1.95 -10.69
C ALA A 179 7.21 -3.26 -11.39
N ASN A 180 8.35 -3.25 -12.10
CA ASN A 180 8.90 -4.42 -12.80
C ASN A 180 9.39 -5.50 -11.85
N SER A 181 9.81 -5.16 -10.62
CA SER A 181 10.20 -6.14 -9.62
C SER A 181 9.00 -6.88 -9.00
N GLY A 182 7.77 -6.56 -9.40
CA GLY A 182 6.55 -7.16 -8.86
C GLY A 182 5.98 -6.44 -7.64
N TYR A 183 6.57 -5.31 -7.23
CA TYR A 183 6.13 -4.57 -6.04
C TYR A 183 4.80 -3.85 -6.33
N VAL A 184 3.72 -4.34 -5.73
CA VAL A 184 2.35 -3.99 -6.17
C VAL A 184 2.05 -2.51 -6.01
N SER A 185 2.48 -1.86 -4.92
CA SER A 185 2.26 -0.41 -4.79
C SER A 185 3.02 0.40 -5.84
N GLY A 186 4.15 -0.10 -6.34
CA GLY A 186 4.85 0.48 -7.49
C GLY A 186 4.06 0.32 -8.78
N GLN A 187 3.45 -0.85 -8.99
CA GLN A 187 2.58 -1.12 -10.15
C GLN A 187 1.34 -0.22 -10.13
N VAL A 188 0.66 -0.13 -8.99
CA VAL A 188 -0.50 0.75 -8.79
C VAL A 188 -0.09 2.20 -9.04
N LYS A 189 1.01 2.67 -8.44
CA LYS A 189 1.43 4.06 -8.61
C LYS A 189 1.81 4.38 -10.06
N LEU A 190 2.49 3.47 -10.75
CA LEU A 190 2.81 3.66 -12.17
C LEU A 190 1.54 3.69 -13.02
N ALA A 191 0.53 2.87 -12.68
CA ALA A 191 -0.77 2.91 -13.34
C ALA A 191 -1.47 4.26 -13.15
N GLU A 192 -1.49 4.79 -11.93
CA GLU A 192 -2.06 6.11 -11.62
C GLU A 192 -1.40 7.23 -12.43
N LEU A 193 -0.06 7.22 -12.56
CA LEU A 193 0.65 8.23 -13.34
C LEU A 193 0.21 8.21 -14.81
N TYR A 194 0.07 7.02 -15.41
CA TYR A 194 -0.46 6.87 -16.77
C TYR A 194 -1.95 7.25 -16.86
N GLU A 195 -2.76 6.91 -15.88
CA GLU A 195 -4.20 7.24 -15.88
C GLU A 195 -4.43 8.74 -15.84
N LEU A 196 -3.66 9.45 -15.01
CA LEU A 196 -3.82 10.87 -14.77
C LEU A 196 -3.01 11.72 -15.77
N GLY A 197 -1.98 11.17 -16.39
CA GLY A 197 -1.03 11.91 -17.22
C GLY A 197 -0.10 12.80 -16.38
N LEU A 198 0.21 12.37 -15.16
CA LEU A 198 1.11 13.09 -14.25
C LEU A 198 2.54 12.67 -14.55
N TYR A 199 3.37 13.63 -15.00
CA TYR A 199 4.78 13.43 -15.38
C TYR A 199 5.04 12.52 -16.59
N VAL A 200 4.01 11.82 -17.06
CA VAL A 200 4.01 10.95 -18.25
C VAL A 200 2.81 11.29 -19.12
N GLU A 201 2.86 10.90 -20.39
CA GLU A 201 1.70 11.02 -21.26
C GLU A 201 0.55 10.14 -20.76
N LYS A 202 -0.66 10.70 -20.76
CA LYS A 202 -1.87 10.00 -20.33
C LYS A 202 -2.15 8.80 -21.24
N ASP A 203 -2.20 7.61 -20.67
CA ASP A 203 -2.38 6.35 -21.40
C ASP A 203 -3.17 5.33 -20.56
N PHE A 204 -4.49 5.30 -20.77
CA PHE A 204 -5.39 4.37 -20.08
C PHE A 204 -5.07 2.90 -20.37
N LYS A 205 -4.48 2.57 -21.53
CA LYS A 205 -4.13 1.19 -21.86
C LYS A 205 -2.96 0.72 -21.01
N LYS A 206 -1.92 1.56 -20.87
CA LYS A 206 -0.79 1.26 -19.97
C LYS A 206 -1.23 1.22 -18.52
N ALA A 207 -2.08 2.16 -18.08
CA ALA A 207 -2.65 2.14 -16.74
C ALA A 207 -3.39 0.82 -16.46
N ALA A 208 -4.26 0.40 -17.37
CA ALA A 208 -5.02 -0.83 -17.25
C ALA A 208 -4.15 -2.10 -17.17
N LEU A 209 -3.06 -2.16 -17.95
CA LEU A 209 -2.12 -3.29 -17.87
C LEU A 209 -1.51 -3.41 -16.46
N TRP A 210 -1.05 -2.30 -15.89
CA TRP A 210 -0.48 -2.28 -14.54
C TRP A 210 -1.53 -2.56 -13.46
N TYR A 211 -2.73 -1.97 -13.55
CA TYR A 211 -3.83 -2.28 -12.65
C TYR A 211 -4.24 -3.75 -12.69
N ARG A 212 -4.24 -4.37 -13.88
CA ARG A 212 -4.54 -5.80 -14.02
C ARG A 212 -3.52 -6.66 -13.27
N ILE A 213 -2.23 -6.34 -13.39
CA ILE A 213 -1.16 -7.07 -12.68
C ILE A 213 -1.33 -6.89 -11.16
N ALA A 214 -1.48 -5.66 -10.69
CA ALA A 214 -1.67 -5.35 -9.27
C ALA A 214 -2.96 -5.98 -8.71
N GLY A 215 -4.04 -6.00 -9.49
CA GLY A 215 -5.34 -6.57 -9.15
C GLY A 215 -5.32 -8.08 -8.91
N SER A 216 -4.31 -8.80 -9.41
CA SER A 216 -4.09 -10.21 -9.08
C SER A 216 -3.73 -10.43 -7.61
N LYS A 217 -3.15 -9.41 -6.95
CA LYS A 217 -2.73 -9.44 -5.54
C LYS A 217 -3.65 -8.61 -4.64
N LEU A 218 -4.22 -7.52 -5.17
CA LEU A 218 -5.08 -6.59 -4.43
C LEU A 218 -6.47 -6.50 -5.08
N PRO A 219 -7.48 -7.22 -4.58
CA PRO A 219 -8.83 -7.23 -5.17
C PRO A 219 -9.46 -5.84 -5.34
N ARG A 220 -9.18 -4.88 -4.45
CA ARG A 220 -9.68 -3.50 -4.57
C ARG A 220 -9.19 -2.81 -5.85
N ILE A 221 -8.03 -3.18 -6.37
CA ILE A 221 -7.50 -2.63 -7.63
C ILE A 221 -8.29 -3.17 -8.83
N LYS A 222 -8.87 -4.38 -8.73
CA LYS A 222 -9.80 -4.88 -9.75
C LYS A 222 -11.07 -4.02 -9.83
N VAL A 223 -11.56 -3.50 -8.70
CA VAL A 223 -12.70 -2.59 -8.66
C VAL A 223 -12.39 -1.30 -9.42
N HIS A 224 -11.20 -0.74 -9.22
CA HIS A 224 -10.76 0.45 -9.97
C HIS A 224 -10.64 0.18 -11.48
N LEU A 225 -10.04 -0.93 -11.87
CA LEU A 225 -9.97 -1.33 -13.29
C LEU A 225 -11.37 -1.56 -13.89
N ALA A 226 -12.28 -2.20 -13.15
CA ALA A 226 -13.67 -2.38 -13.57
C ALA A 226 -14.39 -1.04 -13.76
N LYS A 227 -14.16 -0.05 -12.89
CA LYS A 227 -14.65 1.32 -13.07
C LYS A 227 -14.14 1.93 -14.39
N LEU A 228 -12.85 1.82 -14.70
CA LEU A 228 -12.28 2.33 -15.96
C LEU A 228 -12.89 1.65 -17.20
N ILE A 229 -13.17 0.36 -17.12
CA ILE A 229 -13.84 -0.41 -18.19
C ILE A 229 -15.29 0.06 -18.35
N LEU A 230 -16.04 0.17 -17.25
CA LEU A 230 -17.45 0.56 -17.27
C LEU A 230 -17.65 2.00 -17.77
N GLU A 231 -16.69 2.88 -17.49
CA GLU A 231 -16.65 4.25 -18.01
C GLU A 231 -16.23 4.35 -19.49
N GLY A 232 -15.85 3.24 -20.13
CA GLY A 232 -15.42 3.19 -21.52
C GLY A 232 -14.02 3.77 -21.77
N LYS A 233 -13.24 4.04 -20.71
CA LYS A 233 -11.85 4.53 -20.83
C LYS A 233 -10.89 3.44 -21.29
N VAL A 234 -11.23 2.18 -21.03
CA VAL A 234 -10.46 0.99 -21.36
C VAL A 234 -11.40 -0.05 -21.96
N ALA A 235 -10.91 -0.83 -22.93
CA ALA A 235 -11.69 -1.91 -23.52
C ALA A 235 -11.99 -3.05 -22.51
N ALA A 236 -13.14 -3.70 -22.66
CA ALA A 236 -13.60 -4.75 -21.74
C ALA A 236 -12.64 -5.95 -21.60
N ASN A 237 -11.81 -6.21 -22.61
CA ASN A 237 -10.83 -7.31 -22.59
C ASN A 237 -9.61 -7.07 -21.67
N TYR A 238 -9.52 -5.91 -21.00
CA TYR A 238 -8.48 -5.65 -20.00
C TYR A 238 -8.82 -6.19 -18.61
N GLY A 239 -10.05 -6.63 -18.35
CA GLY A 239 -10.48 -7.12 -17.05
C GLY A 239 -11.44 -8.32 -17.15
N GLU A 240 -11.92 -8.77 -15.99
CA GLU A 240 -13.07 -9.67 -15.89
C GLU A 240 -14.36 -8.85 -16.11
N ASP A 241 -15.55 -9.45 -15.90
CA ASP A 241 -16.81 -8.74 -16.02
C ASP A 241 -16.88 -7.54 -15.06
N ALA A 242 -16.78 -6.33 -15.62
CA ALA A 242 -16.70 -5.10 -14.86
C ALA A 242 -17.99 -4.83 -14.06
N LEU A 243 -19.15 -5.14 -14.64
CA LEU A 243 -20.43 -4.91 -14.00
C LEU A 243 -20.64 -5.89 -12.83
N GLU A 244 -20.23 -7.15 -13.01
CA GLU A 244 -20.25 -8.17 -11.96
C GLU A 244 -19.31 -7.81 -10.80
N ILE A 245 -18.06 -7.40 -11.10
CA ILE A 245 -17.09 -6.97 -10.09
C ILE A 245 -17.63 -5.80 -9.28
N LEU A 246 -18.11 -4.75 -9.96
CA LEU A 246 -18.62 -3.55 -9.31
C LEU A 246 -19.87 -3.88 -8.49
N THR A 247 -20.77 -4.72 -8.99
CA THR A 247 -21.97 -5.14 -8.26
C THR A 247 -21.61 -5.83 -6.94
N ARG A 248 -20.68 -6.80 -6.97
CA ARG A 248 -20.21 -7.49 -5.77
C ARG A 248 -19.51 -6.57 -4.79
N ALA A 249 -18.66 -5.66 -5.28
CA ALA A 249 -17.97 -4.70 -4.43
C ALA A 249 -18.95 -3.74 -3.77
N ALA A 250 -19.92 -3.23 -4.53
CA ALA A 250 -20.94 -2.32 -4.05
C ALA A 250 -21.93 -3.00 -3.07
N GLU A 251 -22.18 -4.31 -3.22
CA GLU A 251 -22.90 -5.12 -2.23
C GLU A 251 -22.19 -5.19 -0.88
N ASN A 252 -20.86 -5.11 -0.88
CA ASN A 252 -20.03 -5.00 0.32
C ASN A 252 -19.76 -3.54 0.74
N LEU A 253 -20.57 -2.60 0.25
CA LEU A 253 -20.47 -1.17 0.57
C LEU A 253 -19.17 -0.49 0.12
N ASP A 254 -18.52 -0.99 -0.94
CA ASP A 254 -17.39 -0.29 -1.56
C ASP A 254 -17.85 1.04 -2.18
N PRO A 255 -17.36 2.21 -1.70
CA PRO A 255 -17.81 3.51 -2.18
C PRO A 255 -17.54 3.76 -3.66
N THR A 256 -16.39 3.32 -4.16
CA THR A 256 -15.98 3.50 -5.56
C THR A 256 -16.90 2.72 -6.49
N ALA A 257 -17.25 1.49 -6.10
CA ALA A 257 -18.16 0.66 -6.87
C ALA A 257 -19.59 1.20 -6.86
N ILE A 258 -20.09 1.65 -5.70
CA ILE A 258 -21.41 2.27 -5.59
C ILE A 258 -21.48 3.51 -6.49
N GLU A 259 -20.49 4.39 -6.41
CA GLU A 259 -20.41 5.60 -7.25
C GLU A 259 -20.43 5.25 -8.74
N ALA A 260 -19.59 4.29 -9.17
CA ALA A 260 -19.50 3.88 -10.57
C ALA A 260 -20.83 3.31 -11.10
N LEU A 261 -21.52 2.50 -10.29
CA LEU A 261 -22.81 1.93 -10.67
C LEU A 261 -23.93 2.97 -10.72
N VAL A 262 -23.95 3.93 -9.78
CA VAL A 262 -24.88 5.07 -9.86
C VAL A 262 -24.69 5.81 -11.18
N GLN A 263 -23.45 6.17 -11.52
CA GLN A 263 -23.16 6.91 -12.75
C GLN A 263 -23.47 6.11 -14.01
N TYR A 264 -23.23 4.80 -14.00
CA TYR A 264 -23.55 3.91 -15.12
C TYR A 264 -25.06 3.80 -15.34
N TRP A 265 -25.81 3.44 -14.29
CA TRP A 265 -27.25 3.26 -14.41
C TRP A 265 -28.01 4.56 -14.65
N ALA A 266 -27.50 5.71 -14.20
CA ALA A 266 -28.03 7.02 -14.55
C ALA A 266 -27.99 7.27 -16.08
N LYS A 267 -26.98 6.74 -16.78
CA LYS A 267 -26.85 6.88 -18.24
C LYS A 267 -27.71 5.87 -19.00
N GLU A 268 -27.75 4.63 -18.54
CA GLU A 268 -28.50 3.55 -19.19
C GLU A 268 -30.01 3.70 -18.99
N GLN A 269 -30.43 3.93 -17.74
CA GLN A 269 -31.83 4.04 -17.32
C GLN A 269 -31.94 4.98 -16.11
N ASN A 270 -31.89 6.28 -16.37
CA ASN A 270 -32.16 7.28 -15.34
C ASN A 270 -33.55 7.01 -14.73
N ASP A 271 -33.63 6.93 -13.40
CA ASP A 271 -34.82 6.51 -12.62
C ASP A 271 -35.23 5.02 -12.74
N GLY A 272 -34.37 4.16 -13.28
CA GLY A 272 -34.55 2.71 -13.30
C GLY A 272 -34.31 2.06 -11.93
N TYR A 273 -34.80 0.81 -11.76
CA TYR A 273 -34.67 0.05 -10.52
C TYR A 273 -33.23 -0.02 -9.99
N ASP A 274 -32.26 -0.32 -10.86
CA ASP A 274 -30.86 -0.41 -10.45
C ASP A 274 -30.27 0.96 -10.09
N HIS A 275 -30.59 2.02 -10.83
CA HIS A 275 -30.17 3.38 -10.46
C HIS A 275 -30.66 3.75 -9.05
N GLU A 276 -31.96 3.57 -8.77
CA GLU A 276 -32.53 3.84 -7.44
C GLU A 276 -31.97 2.92 -6.35
N ARG A 277 -31.70 1.65 -6.67
CA ARG A 277 -31.07 0.68 -5.76
C ARG A 277 -29.70 1.18 -5.31
N TRP A 278 -28.85 1.62 -6.24
CA TRP A 278 -27.49 2.08 -5.92
C TRP A 278 -27.49 3.47 -5.28
N MET A 279 -28.38 4.37 -5.68
CA MET A 279 -28.57 5.67 -5.02
C MET A 279 -28.96 5.51 -3.54
N ARG A 280 -29.82 4.54 -3.22
CA ARG A 280 -30.15 4.22 -1.81
C ARG A 280 -28.94 3.74 -1.03
N ARG A 281 -28.07 2.90 -1.63
CA ARG A 281 -26.83 2.46 -0.99
C ARG A 281 -25.82 3.59 -0.82
N GLN A 282 -25.69 4.50 -1.79
CA GLN A 282 -24.82 5.67 -1.69
C GLN A 282 -25.20 6.54 -0.49
N LYS A 283 -26.50 6.72 -0.22
CA LYS A 283 -26.99 7.45 0.96
C LYS A 283 -26.64 6.79 2.30
N LEU A 284 -26.33 5.49 2.33
CA LEU A 284 -25.90 4.79 3.55
C LEU A 284 -24.41 5.00 3.88
N LEU A 285 -23.63 5.52 2.93
CA LEU A 285 -22.21 5.81 3.12
C LEU A 285 -21.95 7.19 3.74
N ASN A 286 -22.91 8.11 3.63
CA ASN A 286 -22.86 9.48 4.12
C ASN A 286 -23.55 9.60 5.48
#